data_AF-F2U2F6-F1
#
_entry.id   AF-F2U2F6-F1
#
_cell.length_a   1.000
_cell.length_b   1.000
_cell.length_c   1.000
_cell.angle_alpha   90.00
_cell.angle_beta   90.00
_cell.angle_gamma   90.00
#
_symmetry.space_group_name_H-M   'P 1'
#
loop_
_entity.id
_entity.type
_entity.pdbx_description
1 polymer ?
#
loop_
_entity_poly.entity_id
_entity_poly.type
_entity_poly.pdbx_seq_one_letter_code
_entity_poly.pdbx_strand_id
1 'polypeptide(L)'
;MKLAQSRLQELYDKAKDMSREEFQQQLWALRERINLDSQIIIYGTAERHARQKYLAKYGCARWTEDALNTIASFSPLIEIGAGQGHWAKALRKLGVDVMAFDNDSTEQPGTAPVSQVRPGDHTKIGWYPRRTLLLVYPPETDMALQCAQEFRGNYLIYVGEARGGVNANDAFFNHVDEQFDCVHIQDLDPFPRCHERLYVLRRKPEHRTAQPWWAPLSFLW
;
A
#
# COMPACT_ATOMS: atom_id res chain seq x y z
N MET A 1 -16.75 7.11 -43.55
CA MET A 1 -18.07 7.41 -42.94
C MET A 1 -19.11 6.29 -43.10
N LYS A 2 -19.46 5.83 -44.32
CA LYS A 2 -20.48 4.78 -44.53
C LYS A 2 -20.22 3.44 -43.79
N LEU A 3 -18.95 3.00 -43.73
CA LEU A 3 -18.57 1.74 -43.07
C LEU A 3 -18.76 1.78 -41.54
N ALA A 4 -18.50 2.93 -40.91
CA ALA A 4 -18.68 3.12 -39.47
C ALA A 4 -20.16 3.20 -39.08
N GLN A 5 -21.00 3.84 -39.91
CA GLN A 5 -22.45 3.91 -39.72
C GLN A 5 -23.11 2.54 -39.87
N SER A 6 -22.70 1.75 -40.86
CA SER A 6 -23.20 0.37 -41.06
C SER A 6 -22.86 -0.54 -39.86
N ARG A 7 -21.65 -0.44 -39.31
CA ARG A 7 -21.23 -1.22 -38.15
C ARG A 7 -21.95 -0.79 -36.86
N LEU A 8 -22.24 0.51 -36.72
CA LEU A 8 -23.01 1.03 -35.58
C LEU A 8 -24.46 0.53 -35.63
N GLN A 9 -25.07 0.50 -36.81
CA GLN A 9 -26.43 0.00 -37.01
C GLN A 9 -26.54 -1.50 -36.72
N GLU A 10 -25.59 -2.32 -37.18
CA GLU A 10 -25.54 -3.75 -36.84
C GLU A 10 -25.43 -4.00 -35.33
N LEU A 11 -24.60 -3.22 -34.63
CA LEU A 11 -24.46 -3.31 -33.18
C LEU A 11 -25.75 -2.90 -32.46
N TYR A 12 -26.43 -1.88 -32.97
CA TYR A 12 -27.71 -1.41 -32.44
C TYR A 12 -28.80 -2.47 -32.63
N ASP A 13 -28.93 -3.05 -33.83
CA ASP A 13 -29.93 -4.08 -34.12
C ASP A 13 -29.69 -5.34 -33.27
N LYS A 14 -28.42 -5.74 -33.09
CA LYS A 14 -28.05 -6.83 -32.16
C LYS A 14 -28.37 -6.54 -30.70
N ALA A 15 -28.23 -5.29 -30.26
CA ALA A 15 -28.48 -4.90 -28.88
C ALA A 15 -29.97 -4.72 -28.58
N LYS A 16 -30.77 -4.33 -29.57
CA LYS A 16 -32.20 -4.02 -29.43
C LYS A 16 -33.06 -5.23 -29.12
N ASP A 17 -32.69 -6.40 -29.66
CA ASP A 17 -33.45 -7.65 -29.50
C ASP A 17 -32.89 -8.54 -28.37
N MET A 18 -31.85 -8.09 -27.68
CA MET A 18 -31.16 -8.86 -26.64
C MET A 18 -31.92 -8.78 -25.30
N SER A 19 -32.18 -9.93 -24.69
CA SER A 19 -32.74 -9.95 -23.34
C SER A 19 -31.74 -9.37 -22.33
N ARG A 20 -32.26 -8.89 -21.19
CA ARG A 20 -31.41 -8.39 -20.10
C ARG A 20 -30.41 -9.43 -19.62
N GLU A 21 -30.81 -10.71 -19.58
CA GLU A 21 -29.95 -11.81 -19.16
C GLU A 21 -28.81 -12.06 -20.13
N GLU A 22 -29.10 -12.13 -21.44
CA GLU A 22 -28.09 -12.28 -22.48
C GLU A 22 -27.11 -11.10 -22.49
N PHE A 23 -27.62 -9.88 -22.30
CA PHE A 23 -26.77 -8.68 -22.20
C PHE A 23 -25.82 -8.76 -21.01
N GLN A 24 -26.30 -9.19 -19.84
CA GLN A 24 -25.45 -9.37 -18.66
C GLN A 24 -24.41 -10.48 -18.88
N GLN A 25 -24.77 -11.59 -19.52
CA GLN A 25 -23.83 -12.66 -19.86
C GLN A 25 -22.74 -12.19 -20.82
N GLN A 26 -23.11 -11.43 -21.86
CA GLN A 26 -22.14 -10.87 -22.80
C GLN A 26 -21.21 -9.83 -22.14
N LEU A 27 -21.76 -8.95 -21.30
CA LEU A 27 -20.97 -8.02 -20.51
C LEU A 27 -20.01 -8.74 -19.57
N TRP A 28 -20.46 -9.81 -18.92
CA TRP A 28 -19.61 -10.63 -18.05
C TRP A 28 -18.47 -11.27 -18.85
N ALA A 29 -18.77 -11.92 -19.98
CA ALA A 29 -17.76 -12.54 -20.84
C ALA A 29 -16.75 -11.51 -21.37
N LEU A 30 -17.21 -10.31 -21.73
CA LEU A 30 -16.35 -9.21 -22.16
C LEU A 30 -15.45 -8.73 -21.01
N ARG A 31 -15.99 -8.54 -19.81
CA ARG A 31 -15.21 -8.18 -18.62
C ARG A 31 -14.14 -9.23 -18.31
N GLU A 32 -14.48 -10.51 -18.37
CA GLU A 32 -13.55 -11.61 -18.16
C GLU A 32 -12.39 -11.59 -19.17
N ARG A 33 -12.71 -11.32 -20.44
CA ARG A 33 -11.69 -11.18 -21.48
C ARG A 33 -10.80 -9.96 -21.24
N ILE A 34 -11.39 -8.80 -20.98
CA ILE A 34 -10.64 -7.56 -20.69
C ILE A 34 -9.72 -7.75 -19.49
N ASN A 35 -10.21 -8.39 -18.42
CA ASN A 35 -9.43 -8.66 -17.22
C ASN A 35 -8.24 -9.56 -17.51
N LEU A 36 -8.44 -10.64 -18.28
CA LEU A 36 -7.37 -11.56 -18.67
C LEU A 36 -6.35 -10.88 -19.58
N ASP A 37 -6.81 -10.19 -20.63
CA ASP A 37 -5.93 -9.49 -21.58
C ASP A 37 -5.10 -8.41 -20.86
N SER A 38 -5.73 -7.63 -19.97
CA SER A 38 -5.03 -6.63 -19.15
C SER A 38 -3.98 -7.29 -18.23
N GLN A 39 -4.31 -8.42 -17.60
CA GLN A 39 -3.36 -9.13 -16.74
C GLN A 39 -2.16 -9.68 -17.53
N ILE A 40 -2.37 -10.19 -18.74
CA ILE A 40 -1.30 -10.66 -19.62
C ILE A 40 -0.41 -9.48 -20.03
N ILE A 41 -1.00 -8.35 -20.43
CA ILE A 41 -0.26 -7.17 -20.88
C ILE A 41 0.57 -6.59 -19.73
N ILE A 42 -0.06 -6.32 -18.59
CA ILE A 42 0.56 -5.60 -17.47
C ILE A 42 1.51 -6.53 -16.71
N TYR A 43 1.05 -7.73 -16.34
CA TYR A 43 1.76 -8.61 -15.43
C TYR A 43 2.39 -9.83 -16.12
N GLY A 44 2.18 -10.04 -17.42
CA GLY A 44 2.73 -11.19 -18.14
C GLY A 44 2.15 -12.53 -17.73
N THR A 45 0.98 -12.56 -17.06
CA THR A 45 0.40 -13.79 -16.50
C THR A 45 -0.89 -14.17 -17.23
N ALA A 46 -0.94 -15.39 -17.77
CA ALA A 46 -2.10 -15.94 -18.49
C ALA A 46 -3.06 -16.76 -17.61
N GLU A 47 -2.72 -17.02 -16.35
CA GLU A 47 -3.63 -17.71 -15.42
C GLU A 47 -4.84 -16.81 -15.09
N ARG A 48 -6.06 -17.31 -15.37
CA ARG A 48 -7.28 -16.57 -15.05
C ARG A 48 -7.39 -16.28 -13.56
N HIS A 49 -7.78 -15.05 -13.26
CA HIS A 49 -7.97 -14.52 -11.92
C HIS A 49 -6.72 -14.52 -11.01
N ALA A 50 -5.51 -14.69 -11.56
CA ALA A 50 -4.30 -14.76 -10.75
C ALA A 50 -4.10 -13.50 -9.89
N ARG A 51 -4.33 -12.31 -10.46
CA ARG A 51 -4.21 -11.06 -9.71
C ARG A 51 -5.25 -10.96 -8.60
N GLN A 52 -6.49 -11.35 -8.87
CA GLN A 52 -7.56 -11.35 -7.87
C GLN A 52 -7.26 -12.32 -6.71
N LYS A 53 -6.79 -13.54 -7.02
CA LYS A 53 -6.36 -14.52 -6.01
C LYS A 53 -5.20 -13.99 -5.16
N TYR A 54 -4.23 -13.34 -5.81
CA TYR A 54 -3.09 -12.72 -5.13
C TYR A 54 -3.56 -11.62 -4.16
N LEU A 55 -4.38 -10.66 -4.64
CA LEU A 55 -4.90 -9.56 -3.81
C LEU A 55 -5.73 -10.08 -2.64
N ALA A 56 -6.59 -11.08 -2.87
CA ALA A 56 -7.40 -11.68 -1.83
C ALA A 56 -6.54 -12.34 -0.72
N LYS A 57 -5.38 -12.88 -1.08
CA LYS A 57 -4.50 -13.61 -0.15
C LYS A 57 -3.47 -12.71 0.55
N TYR A 58 -2.93 -11.73 -0.14
CA TYR A 58 -1.76 -10.96 0.29
C TYR A 58 -1.98 -9.45 0.37
N GLY A 59 -3.09 -8.94 -0.18
CA GLY A 59 -3.21 -7.52 -0.48
C GLY A 59 -2.32 -7.13 -1.67
N CYS A 60 -1.91 -5.86 -1.73
CA CYS A 60 -1.18 -5.32 -2.89
C CYS A 60 0.27 -5.81 -2.98
N ALA A 61 0.91 -6.12 -1.85
CA ALA A 61 2.28 -6.61 -1.81
C ALA A 61 2.37 -7.90 -0.99
N ARG A 62 2.96 -8.95 -1.56
CA ARG A 62 3.13 -10.24 -0.89
C ARG A 62 4.47 -10.27 -0.17
N TRP A 63 4.42 -10.66 1.09
CA TRP A 63 5.60 -10.86 1.94
C TRP A 63 6.31 -12.19 1.64
N THR A 64 7.59 -12.23 2.00
CA THR A 64 8.34 -13.46 2.29
C THR A 64 8.31 -13.73 3.79
N GLU A 65 8.61 -14.95 4.22
CA GLU A 65 8.70 -15.27 5.66
C GLU A 65 9.80 -14.45 6.34
N ASP A 66 10.95 -14.33 5.68
CA ASP A 66 12.06 -13.50 6.16
C ASP A 66 11.64 -12.03 6.30
N ALA A 67 10.82 -11.48 5.40
CA ALA A 67 10.36 -10.10 5.51
C ALA A 67 9.48 -9.91 6.74
N LEU A 68 8.57 -10.85 7.03
CA LEU A 68 7.79 -10.81 8.25
C LEU A 68 8.66 -10.90 9.50
N ASN A 69 9.67 -11.76 9.50
CA ASN A 69 10.63 -11.89 10.62
C ASN A 69 11.44 -10.60 10.83
N THR A 70 11.89 -9.97 9.75
CA THR A 70 12.56 -8.66 9.79
C THR A 70 11.64 -7.63 10.45
N ILE A 71 10.40 -7.49 9.98
CA ILE A 71 9.42 -6.54 10.56
C ILE A 71 9.15 -6.86 12.03
N ALA A 72 9.04 -8.14 12.40
CA ALA A 72 8.76 -8.56 13.76
C ALA A 72 9.79 -8.04 14.77
N SER A 73 11.06 -7.92 14.38
CA SER A 73 12.12 -7.37 15.24
C SER A 73 11.95 -5.88 15.61
N PHE A 74 11.06 -5.16 14.92
CA PHE A 74 10.76 -3.75 15.18
C PHE A 74 9.43 -3.53 15.93
N SER A 75 8.80 -4.61 16.39
CA SER A 75 7.61 -4.56 17.25
C SER A 75 7.88 -3.72 18.51
N PRO A 76 6.92 -2.89 18.98
CA PRO A 76 5.54 -2.77 18.51
C PRO A 76 5.38 -1.86 17.27
N LEU A 77 4.37 -2.16 16.45
CA LEU A 77 4.12 -1.50 15.16
C LEU A 77 2.80 -0.71 15.15
N ILE A 78 2.79 0.37 14.37
CA ILE A 78 1.58 1.03 13.87
C ILE A 78 1.59 1.01 12.35
N GLU A 79 0.55 0.42 11.74
CA GLU A 79 0.35 0.37 10.30
C GLU A 79 -0.72 1.40 9.92
N ILE A 80 -0.41 2.31 8.99
CA ILE A 80 -1.36 3.29 8.43
C ILE A 80 -1.57 2.98 6.95
N GLY A 81 -2.83 2.99 6.51
CA GLY A 81 -3.20 2.56 5.17
C GLY A 81 -3.22 1.03 5.06
N ALA A 82 -3.70 0.35 6.10
CA ALA A 82 -3.66 -1.12 6.20
C ALA A 82 -4.64 -1.83 5.24
N GLY A 83 -5.55 -1.10 4.59
CA GLY A 83 -6.69 -1.61 3.86
C GLY A 83 -7.46 -2.65 4.65
N GLN A 84 -7.64 -3.82 4.05
CA GLN A 84 -8.31 -4.96 4.70
C GLN A 84 -7.47 -5.63 5.80
N GLY A 85 -6.20 -5.25 5.99
CA GLY A 85 -5.35 -5.73 7.08
C GLY A 85 -4.67 -7.07 6.83
N HIS A 86 -4.25 -7.36 5.59
CA HIS A 86 -3.54 -8.59 5.23
C HIS A 86 -2.19 -8.73 5.95
N TRP A 87 -1.37 -7.68 5.96
CA TRP A 87 -0.08 -7.67 6.64
C TRP A 87 -0.25 -7.70 8.16
N ALA A 88 -1.15 -6.89 8.71
CA ALA A 88 -1.53 -6.96 10.12
C ALA A 88 -1.92 -8.39 10.56
N LYS A 89 -2.69 -9.12 9.74
CA LYS A 89 -3.06 -10.51 10.01
C LYS A 89 -1.83 -11.41 10.08
N ALA A 90 -0.93 -11.29 9.12
CA ALA A 90 0.26 -12.12 9.01
C ALA A 90 1.22 -11.87 10.19
N LEU A 91 1.46 -10.61 10.53
CA LEU A 91 2.31 -10.20 11.64
C LEU A 91 1.73 -10.63 13.00
N ARG A 92 0.42 -10.49 13.22
CA ARG A 92 -0.24 -10.96 14.45
C ARG A 92 -0.11 -12.47 14.65
N LYS A 93 -0.11 -13.26 13.59
CA LYS A 93 0.13 -14.71 13.68
C LYS A 93 1.53 -15.04 14.19
N LEU A 94 2.50 -14.15 14.01
CA LEU A 94 3.85 -14.25 14.57
C LEU A 94 3.96 -13.65 15.98
N GLY A 95 2.85 -13.22 16.58
CA GLY A 95 2.84 -12.59 17.92
C GLY A 95 3.28 -11.14 17.93
N VAL A 96 3.38 -10.48 16.77
CA VAL A 96 3.74 -9.05 16.68
C VAL A 96 2.59 -8.17 17.17
N ASP A 97 2.92 -7.19 18.02
CA ASP A 97 1.99 -6.17 18.46
C ASP A 97 1.83 -5.10 17.36
N VAL A 98 0.81 -5.24 16.51
CA VAL A 98 0.49 -4.30 15.43
C VAL A 98 -0.89 -3.68 15.59
N MET A 99 -0.92 -2.35 15.62
CA MET A 99 -2.12 -1.54 15.50
C MET A 99 -2.28 -1.07 14.06
N ALA A 100 -3.35 -1.52 13.38
CA ALA A 100 -3.60 -1.22 11.99
C ALA A 100 -4.76 -0.23 11.84
N PHE A 101 -4.57 0.79 11.02
CA PHE A 101 -5.56 1.81 10.71
C PHE A 101 -5.73 2.02 9.21
N ASP A 102 -6.96 2.28 8.79
CA ASP A 102 -7.30 2.69 7.43
C ASP A 102 -8.46 3.70 7.43
N ASN A 103 -8.56 4.51 6.39
CA ASN A 103 -9.60 5.52 6.21
C ASN A 103 -10.68 5.12 5.18
N ASP A 104 -10.60 3.90 4.67
CA ASP A 104 -11.53 3.27 3.72
C ASP A 104 -11.68 4.03 2.39
N SER A 105 -10.77 4.96 2.09
CA SER A 105 -10.86 5.84 0.91
C SER A 105 -10.76 5.11 -0.43
N THR A 106 -10.22 3.89 -0.43
CA THR A 106 -9.99 3.07 -1.63
C THR A 106 -10.65 1.69 -1.55
N GLU A 107 -11.41 1.41 -0.48
CA GLU A 107 -12.05 0.11 -0.31
C GLU A 107 -13.26 -0.07 -1.22
N GLN A 108 -13.44 -1.29 -1.72
CA GLN A 108 -14.64 -1.63 -2.48
C GLN A 108 -15.81 -1.91 -1.52
N PRO A 109 -17.01 -1.37 -1.78
CA PRO A 109 -18.18 -1.66 -0.97
C PRO A 109 -18.43 -3.17 -0.85
N GLY A 110 -18.58 -3.66 0.39
CA GLY A 110 -18.99 -5.04 0.67
C GLY A 110 -17.86 -6.05 0.88
N THR A 111 -16.59 -5.64 0.86
CA THR A 111 -15.48 -6.50 1.29
C THR A 111 -15.20 -6.31 2.79
N ALA A 112 -15.40 -7.35 3.59
CA ALA A 112 -15.07 -7.31 5.01
C ALA A 112 -13.54 -7.38 5.22
N PRO A 113 -12.97 -6.66 6.21
CA PRO A 113 -11.55 -6.71 6.50
C PRO A 113 -11.11 -8.11 6.93
N VAL A 114 -9.91 -8.52 6.51
CA VAL A 114 -9.36 -9.86 6.79
C VAL A 114 -8.76 -9.99 8.19
N SER A 115 -8.53 -8.85 8.87
CA SER A 115 -8.16 -8.76 10.28
C SER A 115 -8.68 -7.47 10.93
N GLN A 116 -8.43 -7.28 12.23
CA GLN A 116 -8.84 -6.05 12.91
C GLN A 116 -8.06 -4.84 12.36
N VAL A 117 -8.76 -3.99 11.64
CA VAL A 117 -8.32 -2.66 11.19
C VAL A 117 -9.26 -1.64 11.80
N ARG A 118 -8.70 -0.57 12.37
CA ARG A 118 -9.47 0.49 13.04
C ARG A 118 -9.62 1.68 12.10
N PRO A 119 -10.76 2.40 12.11
CA PRO A 119 -10.87 3.62 11.35
C PRO A 119 -9.83 4.66 11.78
N GLY A 120 -9.09 5.24 10.84
CA GLY A 120 -8.12 6.29 11.10
C GLY A 120 -7.11 6.49 9.98
N ASP A 121 -6.38 7.58 10.08
CA ASP A 121 -5.34 8.00 9.15
C ASP A 121 -4.03 8.31 9.91
N HIS A 122 -3.13 9.05 9.26
CA HIS A 122 -1.84 9.48 9.82
C HIS A 122 -1.96 10.17 11.19
N THR A 123 -3.11 10.80 11.52
CA THR A 123 -3.32 11.48 12.81
C THR A 123 -3.24 10.52 14.01
N LYS A 124 -3.36 9.20 13.80
CA LYS A 124 -3.23 8.19 14.85
C LYS A 124 -1.79 7.97 15.29
N ILE A 125 -0.79 8.38 14.50
CA ILE A 125 0.62 8.15 14.80
C ILE A 125 1.03 8.83 16.12
N GLY A 126 0.63 10.09 16.33
CA GLY A 126 0.94 10.84 17.55
C GLY A 126 0.39 10.22 18.85
N TRP A 127 -0.61 9.34 18.75
CA TRP A 127 -1.23 8.67 19.90
C TRP A 127 -0.40 7.48 20.38
N TYR A 128 0.54 7.00 19.54
CA TYR A 128 1.35 5.81 19.82
C TYR A 128 2.85 6.06 19.56
N PRO A 129 3.47 7.03 20.25
CA PRO A 129 4.81 7.53 19.93
C PRO A 129 5.96 6.51 20.08
N ARG A 130 5.71 5.38 20.75
CA ARG A 130 6.72 4.32 21.00
C ARG A 130 6.68 3.18 19.99
N ARG A 131 5.84 3.27 18.95
CA ARG A 131 5.70 2.24 17.91
C ARG A 131 6.54 2.59 16.69
N THR A 132 7.03 1.57 15.99
CA THR A 132 7.60 1.69 14.64
C THR A 132 6.48 1.95 13.64
N LEU A 133 6.66 2.91 12.73
CA LEU A 133 5.71 3.15 11.65
C LEU A 133 5.91 2.12 10.55
N LEU A 134 4.82 1.47 10.12
CA LEU A 134 4.77 0.57 8.98
C LEU A 134 3.86 1.18 7.91
N LEU A 135 4.36 1.29 6.68
CA LEU A 135 3.60 1.67 5.50
C LEU A 135 3.73 0.56 4.46
N VAL A 136 2.59 0.00 4.03
CA VAL A 136 2.55 -1.09 3.04
C VAL A 136 1.75 -0.66 1.83
N TYR A 137 2.40 -0.62 0.68
CA TYR A 137 1.83 -0.20 -0.59
C TYR A 137 1.02 1.10 -0.46
N PRO A 138 1.60 2.19 0.08
CA PRO A 138 0.85 3.44 0.18
C PRO A 138 0.47 3.94 -1.21
N PRO A 139 -0.72 4.57 -1.37
CA PRO A 139 -1.14 5.13 -2.64
C PRO A 139 -0.22 6.28 -3.07
N GLU A 140 -0.28 6.64 -4.35
CA GLU A 140 0.43 7.80 -4.93
C GLU A 140 -0.25 9.12 -4.52
N THR A 141 -0.27 9.39 -3.21
CA THR A 141 -0.84 10.59 -2.59
C THR A 141 0.04 11.08 -1.44
N ASP A 142 -0.34 12.18 -0.81
CA ASP A 142 0.39 12.73 0.34
C ASP A 142 0.29 11.88 1.61
N MET A 143 -0.47 10.78 1.63
CA MET A 143 -0.66 9.95 2.82
C MET A 143 0.67 9.51 3.44
N ALA A 144 1.61 9.00 2.63
CA ALA A 144 2.91 8.54 3.13
C ALA A 144 3.75 9.70 3.69
N LEU A 145 3.72 10.86 3.04
CA LEU A 145 4.40 12.08 3.49
C LEU A 145 3.84 12.55 4.84
N GLN A 146 2.51 12.63 4.96
CA GLN A 146 1.83 13.02 6.19
C GLN A 146 2.19 12.06 7.34
N CYS A 147 2.25 10.75 7.06
CA CYS A 147 2.68 9.76 8.04
C CYS A 147 4.12 10.01 8.50
N ALA A 148 5.06 10.20 7.56
CA ALA A 148 6.46 10.44 7.88
C ALA A 148 6.67 11.76 8.66
N GLN A 149 5.91 12.81 8.31
CA GLN A 149 5.94 14.12 8.96
C GLN A 149 5.33 14.11 10.36
N GLU A 150 4.33 13.27 10.63
CA GLU A 150 3.78 13.09 11.98
C GLU A 150 4.65 12.16 12.82
N PHE A 151 5.32 11.21 12.19
CA PHE A 151 6.13 10.22 12.88
C PHE A 151 7.34 10.84 13.59
N ARG A 152 7.48 10.54 14.88
CA ARG A 152 8.61 10.96 15.73
C ARG A 152 9.47 9.80 16.22
N GLY A 153 9.12 8.56 15.91
CA GLY A 153 9.88 7.37 16.30
C GLY A 153 11.14 7.16 15.47
N ASN A 154 11.90 6.11 15.81
CA ASN A 154 13.23 5.87 15.26
C ASN A 154 13.24 5.09 13.94
N TYR A 155 12.25 4.22 13.72
CA TYR A 155 12.21 3.33 12.56
C TYR A 155 10.90 3.50 11.79
N LEU A 156 11.02 3.71 10.48
CA LEU A 156 9.94 3.64 9.51
C LEU A 156 10.23 2.43 8.63
N ILE A 157 9.27 1.52 8.50
CA ILE A 157 9.35 0.40 7.57
C ILE A 157 8.41 0.71 6.41
N TYR A 158 8.98 0.73 5.21
CA TYR A 158 8.26 0.99 3.97
C TYR A 158 8.28 -0.26 3.11
N VAL A 159 7.10 -0.68 2.64
CA VAL A 159 6.93 -1.76 1.68
C VAL A 159 6.28 -1.19 0.43
N GLY A 160 6.96 -1.25 -0.70
CA GLY A 160 6.49 -0.66 -1.96
C GLY A 160 7.61 -0.55 -2.98
N GLU A 161 7.31 0.05 -4.13
CA GLU A 161 8.32 0.38 -5.12
C GLU A 161 9.20 1.57 -4.66
N ALA A 162 10.44 1.65 -5.15
CA ALA A 162 11.28 2.80 -4.87
C ALA A 162 10.78 4.08 -5.58
N ARG A 163 11.48 5.20 -5.38
CA ARG A 163 11.24 6.46 -6.10
C ARG A 163 11.07 6.21 -7.61
N GLY A 164 10.02 6.81 -8.19
CA GLY A 164 9.63 6.65 -9.58
C GLY A 164 8.72 5.45 -9.86
N GLY A 165 8.36 4.68 -8.84
CA GLY A 165 7.33 3.64 -8.89
C GLY A 165 5.93 4.17 -8.64
N VAL A 166 5.00 3.26 -8.36
CA VAL A 166 3.55 3.56 -8.19
C VAL A 166 3.11 3.79 -6.73
N ASN A 167 4.05 3.97 -5.81
CA ASN A 167 3.78 4.08 -4.38
C ASN A 167 4.37 5.35 -3.77
N ALA A 168 3.61 5.99 -2.88
CA ALA A 168 3.94 7.30 -2.30
C ALA A 168 4.22 8.35 -3.40
N ASN A 169 4.85 9.47 -3.06
CA ASN A 169 5.17 10.52 -4.02
C ASN A 169 6.59 11.06 -3.81
N ASP A 170 7.06 11.88 -4.74
CA ASP A 170 8.42 12.44 -4.69
C ASP A 170 8.69 13.24 -3.41
N ALA A 171 7.68 13.92 -2.87
CA ALA A 171 7.80 14.68 -1.65
C ALA A 171 8.05 13.78 -0.42
N PHE A 172 7.37 12.63 -0.35
CA PHE A 172 7.67 11.59 0.65
C PHE A 172 9.11 11.10 0.54
N PHE A 173 9.55 10.74 -0.67
CA PHE A 173 10.91 10.23 -0.85
C PHE A 173 11.97 11.31 -0.52
N ASN A 174 11.74 12.58 -0.88
CA ASN A 174 12.61 13.69 -0.50
C ASN A 174 12.72 13.80 1.02
N HIS A 175 11.58 13.75 1.72
CA HIS A 175 11.55 13.79 3.18
C HIS A 175 12.28 12.60 3.82
N VAL A 176 12.09 11.40 3.28
CA VAL A 176 12.79 10.19 3.75
C VAL A 176 14.30 10.34 3.54
N ASP A 177 14.74 10.77 2.36
CA ASP A 177 16.15 10.96 2.03
C ASP A 177 16.81 12.00 2.95
N GLU A 178 16.07 13.04 3.35
CA GLU A 178 16.52 14.05 4.29
C GLU A 178 16.63 13.52 5.72
N GLN A 179 15.61 12.82 6.21
CA GLN A 179 15.43 12.53 7.64
C GLN A 179 15.84 11.12 8.09
N PHE A 180 16.04 10.18 7.15
CA PHE A 180 16.30 8.77 7.46
C PHE A 180 17.46 8.20 6.64
N ASP A 181 18.15 7.23 7.20
CA ASP A 181 19.09 6.35 6.52
C ASP A 181 18.40 5.03 6.19
N CYS A 182 18.50 4.56 4.94
CA CYS A 182 18.08 3.21 4.61
C CYS A 182 19.13 2.21 5.11
N VAL A 183 18.80 1.46 6.15
CA VAL A 183 19.73 0.55 6.83
C VAL A 183 19.57 -0.91 6.41
N HIS A 184 18.46 -1.24 5.75
CA HIS A 184 18.18 -2.58 5.24
C HIS A 184 17.22 -2.53 4.06
N ILE A 185 17.50 -3.33 3.03
CA ILE A 185 16.62 -3.55 1.89
C ILE A 185 16.45 -5.06 1.75
N GLN A 186 15.22 -5.49 1.50
CA GLN A 186 14.89 -6.90 1.37
C GLN A 186 13.90 -7.15 0.26
N ASP A 187 14.20 -8.17 -0.54
CA ASP A 187 13.30 -8.62 -1.61
C ASP A 187 12.05 -9.27 -1.04
N LEU A 188 10.95 -9.07 -1.76
CA LEU A 188 9.65 -9.66 -1.50
C LEU A 188 9.32 -10.70 -2.58
N ASP A 189 8.10 -11.23 -2.54
CA ASP A 189 7.58 -12.10 -3.60
C ASP A 189 6.38 -11.42 -4.29
N PRO A 190 6.60 -10.26 -4.94
CA PRO A 190 5.53 -9.48 -5.51
C PRO A 190 4.84 -10.21 -6.67
N PHE A 191 3.69 -9.69 -7.10
CA PHE A 191 3.04 -10.22 -8.30
C PHE A 191 3.95 -10.07 -9.52
N PRO A 192 3.88 -10.97 -10.54
CA PRO A 192 4.76 -10.87 -11.70
C PRO A 192 4.80 -9.48 -12.35
N ARG A 193 6.01 -9.01 -12.66
CA ARG A 193 6.32 -7.66 -13.18
C ARG A 193 5.97 -6.49 -12.24
N CYS A 194 5.81 -6.76 -10.96
CA CYS A 194 5.81 -5.73 -9.92
C CYS A 194 7.17 -5.75 -9.18
N HIS A 195 7.54 -4.64 -8.56
CA HIS A 195 8.89 -4.40 -8.07
C HIS A 195 8.94 -3.97 -6.59
N GLU A 196 7.91 -4.31 -5.82
CA GLU A 196 7.84 -3.95 -4.41
C GLU A 196 8.96 -4.64 -3.61
N ARG A 197 9.58 -3.88 -2.71
CA ARG A 197 10.58 -4.36 -1.75
C ARG A 197 10.26 -3.82 -0.36
N LEU A 198 10.91 -4.41 0.63
CA LEU A 198 10.90 -3.91 2.01
C LEU A 198 12.13 -3.04 2.25
N TYR A 199 11.94 -1.90 2.91
CA TYR A 199 12.99 -0.96 3.29
C TYR A 199 12.84 -0.63 4.77
N VAL A 200 13.91 -0.80 5.53
CA VAL A 200 13.99 -0.33 6.92
C VAL A 200 14.74 1.00 6.92
N LEU A 201 14.04 2.05 7.35
CA LEU A 201 14.54 3.41 7.39
C LEU A 201 14.75 3.81 8.85
N ARG A 202 15.99 4.15 9.22
CA ARG A 202 16.35 4.60 10.55
C ARG A 202 16.48 6.12 10.56
N ARG A 203 15.80 6.79 11.48
CA ARG A 203 15.88 8.25 11.63
C ARG A 203 17.33 8.67 11.87
N LYS A 204 17.78 9.69 11.15
CA LYS A 204 19.09 10.31 11.37
C LYS A 204 19.11 10.97 12.74
N PRO A 205 20.26 10.96 13.44
CA PRO A 205 20.40 11.73 14.66
C PRO A 205 20.14 13.20 14.35
N GLU A 206 19.28 13.85 15.15
CA GLU A 206 19.14 15.30 15.08
C GLU A 206 20.53 15.92 15.25
N HIS A 207 20.88 16.88 14.40
CA HIS A 207 21.96 17.81 14.69
C HIS A 207 21.53 18.65 15.91
N ARG A 208 21.66 18.08 17.11
CA ARG A 208 21.69 18.88 18.32
C ARG A 208 22.92 19.76 18.18
N THR A 209 22.72 21.06 17.93
CA THR A 209 23.67 22.05 18.42
C THR A 209 23.86 21.70 19.88
N ALA A 210 25.01 21.09 20.20
CA ALA A 210 25.31 20.74 21.57
C ALA A 210 25.23 22.04 22.36
N GLN A 211 24.20 22.20 23.20
CA GLN A 211 24.30 23.17 24.27
C GLN A 211 25.50 22.70 25.09
N PRO A 212 26.56 23.51 25.20
CA PRO A 212 27.67 23.13 26.04
C PRO A 212 27.14 22.88 27.45
N TRP A 213 27.67 21.88 28.15
CA TRP A 213 27.26 21.56 29.52
C TRP A 213 27.41 22.73 30.50
N TRP A 214 28.12 23.79 30.09
CA TRP A 214 28.32 25.04 30.84
C TRP A 214 27.31 26.15 30.51
N ALA A 215 26.41 25.98 29.52
CA ALA A 215 25.48 27.02 29.13
C ALA A 215 24.37 27.19 30.20
N PRO A 216 24.15 28.40 30.74
CA PRO A 216 23.12 28.64 31.75
C PRO A 216 21.71 28.47 31.16
N LEU A 217 20.83 27.80 31.91
CA LEU A 217 19.42 27.69 31.58
C LEU A 217 18.80 29.10 31.53
N SER A 218 18.44 29.56 30.34
CA SER A 218 17.70 30.80 30.16
C SER A 218 16.28 30.60 30.68
N PHE A 219 16.04 31.06 31.92
CA PHE A 219 14.70 31.24 32.45
C PHE A 219 14.02 32.38 31.68
N LEU A 220 13.08 32.03 30.79
CA LEU A 220 12.08 32.97 30.29
C LEU A 220 11.01 33.11 31.39
N TRP A 221 10.89 34.30 31.96
CA TRP A 221 9.74 34.74 32.76
C TRP A 221 8.65 35.26 31.83
#